data_AF-A0A442SPA0-F1
#
_entry.id   AF-A0A442SPA0-F1
#
_cell.length_a   1.000
_cell.length_b   1.000
_cell.length_c   1.000
_cell.angle_alpha   90.00
_cell.angle_beta   90.00
_cell.angle_gamma   90.00
#
_symmetry.space_group_name_H-M   'P 1'
#
loop_
_entity.id
_entity.type
_entity.pdbx_description
1 polymer ?
#
loop_
_entity_poly.entity_id
_entity_poly.type
_entity_poly.pdbx_seq_one_letter_code
_entity_poly.pdbx_strand_id
1 'polypeptide(L)'
;MKRVIAIADRAASVSLKLLVALNVLFFLSFLAALLFAAGKAHAEIPTCTGADMLSALQKNDPATYRKIEAEAAATPNGKGLLWKLEKPGEKPSFLFGTMHMTDPRVTTLPPDAQKAYDAAGTIVIETTDVLDKQKMMVAMLKEPDLMMFTDSTTLASLLSPDDAAAMNAALDARGIPPATVAKMKPWMLSAMMALPACELARQSGGAPVLDVRLAEGAKASGKPVEGLETAESQLRAMASLPLAFHMKGLVDTLKLGDKINDINETMIVLYQRGDTGMFWPLFRAAMPEGTDDPAGYAAFEETMITSRNKVMVEHAEPILARGNVFMAVGALHLPGPEGLVEDFRKAGYTVTPVGL
;
A
#
# COMPACT_ATOMS: atom_id res chain seq x y z
N MET A 1 -30.27 40.31 -60.28
CA MET A 1 -29.51 39.11 -59.83
C MET A 1 -28.12 39.42 -59.30
N LYS A 2 -27.19 40.02 -60.07
CA LYS A 2 -25.77 40.21 -59.64
C LYS A 2 -25.57 40.97 -58.31
N ARG A 3 -26.39 41.99 -58.03
CA ARG A 3 -26.26 42.82 -56.81
C ARG A 3 -26.71 42.09 -55.53
N VAL A 4 -27.74 41.23 -55.65
CA VAL A 4 -28.26 40.42 -54.53
C VAL A 4 -27.28 39.33 -54.15
N ILE A 5 -26.65 38.67 -55.14
CA ILE A 5 -25.62 37.67 -54.93
C ILE A 5 -24.39 38.29 -54.24
N ALA A 6 -23.95 39.47 -54.69
CA ALA A 6 -22.82 40.18 -54.06
C ALA A 6 -23.08 40.61 -52.60
N ILE A 7 -24.32 40.96 -52.26
CA ILE A 7 -24.71 41.29 -50.88
C ILE A 7 -24.75 40.01 -50.03
N ALA A 8 -25.30 38.92 -50.56
CA ALA A 8 -25.35 37.63 -49.87
C ALA A 8 -23.94 37.07 -49.60
N ASP A 9 -23.02 37.18 -50.55
CA ASP A 9 -21.61 36.76 -50.38
C ASP A 9 -20.87 37.57 -49.32
N ARG A 10 -21.08 38.91 -49.30
CA ARG A 10 -20.50 39.76 -48.26
C ARG A 10 -21.07 39.42 -46.89
N ALA A 11 -22.38 39.20 -46.78
CA ALA A 11 -23.01 38.79 -45.55
C ALA A 11 -22.49 37.43 -45.07
N ALA A 12 -22.37 36.44 -45.97
CA ALA A 12 -21.83 35.12 -45.66
C ALA A 12 -20.36 35.19 -45.19
N SER A 13 -19.53 35.99 -45.87
CA SER A 13 -18.13 36.19 -45.47
C SER A 13 -18.00 36.85 -44.09
N VAL A 14 -18.85 37.84 -43.80
CA VAL A 14 -18.89 38.50 -42.49
C VAL A 14 -19.37 37.54 -41.40
N SER A 15 -20.42 36.77 -41.67
CA SER A 15 -20.94 35.75 -40.74
C SER A 15 -19.91 34.65 -40.46
N LEU A 16 -19.16 34.20 -41.47
CA LEU A 16 -18.10 33.20 -41.28
C LEU A 16 -16.94 33.75 -40.44
N LYS A 17 -16.53 35.00 -40.66
CA LYS A 17 -15.51 35.68 -39.85
C LYS A 17 -15.97 35.86 -38.40
N LEU A 18 -17.23 36.22 -38.17
CA LEU A 18 -17.83 36.31 -36.84
C LEU A 18 -17.88 34.94 -36.14
N LEU A 19 -18.24 33.87 -36.86
CA LEU A 19 -18.27 32.52 -36.32
C LEU A 19 -16.86 32.05 -35.92
N VAL A 20 -15.84 32.31 -36.76
CA VAL A 20 -14.44 32.01 -36.43
C VAL A 20 -13.99 32.83 -35.22
N ALA A 21 -14.28 34.13 -35.18
CA ALA A 21 -13.92 34.98 -34.04
C ALA A 21 -14.58 34.52 -32.73
N LEU A 22 -15.84 34.09 -32.78
CA LEU A 22 -16.56 33.56 -31.62
C LEU A 22 -15.95 32.25 -31.11
N ASN A 23 -15.58 31.33 -32.02
CA ASN A 23 -14.93 30.07 -31.64
C ASN A 23 -13.53 30.30 -31.06
N VAL A 24 -12.76 31.23 -31.62
CA VAL A 24 -11.46 31.62 -31.07
C VAL A 24 -11.63 32.24 -29.68
N LEU A 25 -12.61 33.12 -29.49
CA LEU A 25 -12.90 33.73 -28.18
C LEU A 25 -13.32 32.67 -27.16
N PHE A 26 -14.16 31.70 -27.56
CA PHE A 26 -14.55 30.58 -26.71
C PHE A 26 -13.35 29.72 -26.33
N PHE A 27 -12.49 29.36 -27.30
CA PHE A 27 -11.27 28.59 -27.05
C PHE A 27 -10.31 29.33 -26.10
N LEU A 28 -10.09 30.63 -26.31
CA LEU A 28 -9.24 31.44 -25.43
C LEU A 28 -9.83 31.59 -24.03
N SER A 29 -11.16 31.72 -23.90
CA SER A 29 -11.85 31.78 -22.61
C SER A 29 -11.77 30.45 -21.87
N PHE A 30 -11.90 29.34 -22.59
CA PHE A 30 -11.72 27.98 -22.06
C PHE A 30 -10.28 27.75 -21.62
N LEU A 31 -9.30 28.18 -22.41
CA LEU A 31 -7.87 28.09 -22.07
C LEU A 31 -7.54 28.94 -20.83
N ALA A 32 -8.09 30.15 -20.74
CA ALA A 32 -7.94 31.01 -19.57
C ALA A 32 -8.58 30.37 -18.33
N ALA A 33 -9.80 29.81 -18.45
CA ALA A 33 -10.45 29.09 -17.36
C ALA A 33 -9.63 27.87 -16.91
N LEU A 34 -9.04 27.12 -17.83
CA LEU A 34 -8.12 26.02 -17.53
C LEU A 34 -6.84 26.51 -16.82
N LEU A 35 -6.25 27.62 -17.25
CA LEU A 35 -5.07 28.20 -16.60
C LEU A 35 -5.38 28.72 -15.19
N PHE A 36 -6.54 29.37 -14.99
CA PHE A 36 -7.00 29.80 -13.66
C PHE A 36 -7.39 28.62 -12.76
N ALA A 37 -7.91 27.52 -13.33
CA ALA A 37 -8.18 26.29 -12.59
C ALA A 37 -6.89 25.52 -12.23
N ALA A 38 -5.90 25.50 -13.13
CA ALA A 38 -4.61 24.85 -12.90
C ALA A 38 -3.74 25.59 -11.88
N GLY A 39 -3.85 26.93 -11.80
CA GLY A 39 -3.10 27.75 -10.84
C GLY A 39 -3.48 27.57 -9.37
N LYS A 40 -4.55 26.80 -9.05
CA LYS A 40 -4.98 26.52 -7.67
C LYS A 40 -4.63 25.13 -7.16
N ALA A 41 -3.97 24.29 -7.96
CA ALA A 41 -3.65 22.91 -7.59
C ALA A 41 -2.20 22.72 -7.14
N HIS A 42 -1.69 23.62 -6.29
CA HIS A 42 -0.63 23.28 -5.36
C HIS A 42 -1.28 23.20 -3.98
N ALA A 43 -2.12 22.17 -3.78
CA ALA A 43 -2.49 21.78 -2.44
C ALA A 43 -1.19 21.35 -1.74
N GLU A 44 -0.82 22.03 -0.66
CA GLU A 44 0.24 21.55 0.22
C GLU A 44 -0.10 20.11 0.61
N ILE A 45 0.88 19.21 0.55
CA ILE A 45 0.70 17.82 0.97
C ILE A 45 0.17 17.86 2.40
N PRO A 46 -1.01 17.28 2.68
CA PRO A 46 -1.56 17.27 4.03
C PRO A 46 -0.51 16.70 5.00
N THR A 47 -0.33 17.34 6.15
CA THR A 47 0.55 16.78 7.18
C THR A 47 -0.11 15.55 7.78
N CYS A 48 0.66 14.47 8.00
CA CYS A 48 0.16 13.33 8.74
C CYS A 48 -0.07 13.72 10.19
N THR A 49 -1.32 13.59 10.66
CA THR A 49 -1.71 13.91 12.04
C THR A 49 -2.25 12.65 12.70
N GLY A 50 -1.40 11.91 13.40
CA GLY A 50 -1.77 10.78 14.23
C GLY A 50 -1.02 10.81 15.55
N ALA A 51 -1.57 10.16 16.57
CA ALA A 51 -0.94 9.98 17.87
C ALA A 51 -0.62 8.50 18.11
N ASP A 52 0.49 8.25 18.83
CA ASP A 52 0.81 6.90 19.30
C ASP A 52 -0.25 6.41 20.31
N MET A 53 -1.04 5.44 19.87
CA MET A 53 -2.13 4.83 20.65
C MET A 53 -1.61 4.06 21.86
N LEU A 54 -0.40 3.48 21.79
CA LEU A 54 0.14 2.70 22.90
C LEU A 54 0.46 3.60 24.10
N SER A 55 1.01 4.79 23.85
CA SER A 55 1.23 5.81 24.87
C SER A 55 -0.08 6.25 25.55
N ALA A 56 -1.19 6.30 24.81
CA ALA A 56 -2.51 6.61 25.36
C ALA A 56 -3.09 5.42 26.15
N LEU A 57 -3.00 4.21 25.60
CA LEU A 57 -3.47 2.98 26.25
C LEU A 57 -2.74 2.74 27.58
N GLN A 58 -1.43 2.96 27.65
CA GLN A 58 -0.67 2.80 28.89
C GLN A 58 -1.24 3.64 30.05
N LYS A 59 -1.81 4.81 29.74
CA LYS A 59 -2.39 5.72 30.73
C LYS A 59 -3.87 5.44 31.00
N ASN A 60 -4.64 5.23 29.93
CA ASN A 60 -6.11 5.22 29.99
C ASN A 60 -6.70 3.81 30.09
N ASP A 61 -6.02 2.80 29.55
CA ASP A 61 -6.40 1.39 29.61
C ASP A 61 -5.16 0.48 29.74
N PRO A 62 -4.52 0.46 30.92
CA PRO A 62 -3.31 -0.33 31.15
C PRO A 62 -3.55 -1.84 31.11
N ALA A 63 -4.81 -2.30 31.14
CA ALA A 63 -5.13 -3.72 30.98
C ALA A 63 -4.97 -4.15 29.52
N THR A 64 -5.55 -3.39 28.58
CA THR A 64 -5.39 -3.64 27.14
C THR A 64 -3.94 -3.48 26.71
N TYR A 65 -3.22 -2.46 27.19
CA TYR A 65 -1.78 -2.30 26.91
C TYR A 65 -0.97 -3.54 27.32
N ARG A 66 -1.16 -4.05 28.55
CA ARG A 66 -0.46 -5.26 29.03
C ARG A 66 -0.82 -6.51 28.25
N LYS A 67 -2.06 -6.62 27.76
CA LYS A 67 -2.49 -7.73 26.90
C LYS A 67 -1.72 -7.71 25.57
N ILE A 68 -1.64 -6.54 24.93
CA ILE A 68 -0.86 -6.33 23.69
C ILE A 68 0.60 -6.71 23.91
N GLU A 69 1.23 -6.23 24.99
CA GLU A 69 2.62 -6.56 25.30
C GLU A 69 2.83 -8.06 25.54
N ALA A 70 1.93 -8.71 26.28
CA ALA A 70 2.04 -10.13 26.58
C ALA A 70 1.91 -11.00 25.32
N GLU A 71 0.96 -10.68 24.44
CA GLU A 71 0.80 -11.35 23.15
C GLU A 71 2.04 -11.13 22.27
N ALA A 72 2.54 -9.90 22.16
CA ALA A 72 3.71 -9.59 21.37
C ALA A 72 4.98 -10.27 21.89
N ALA A 73 5.14 -10.38 23.22
CA ALA A 73 6.27 -11.09 23.84
C ALA A 73 6.22 -12.60 23.60
N ALA A 74 5.02 -13.16 23.40
CA ALA A 74 4.84 -14.57 23.05
C ALA A 74 5.11 -14.86 21.56
N THR A 75 5.14 -13.84 20.70
CA THR A 75 5.41 -13.98 19.27
C THR A 75 6.91 -14.19 19.01
N PRO A 76 7.34 -15.38 18.51
CA PRO A 76 8.73 -15.61 18.16
C PRO A 76 9.23 -14.59 17.14
N ASN A 77 10.46 -14.11 17.30
CA ASN A 77 11.07 -13.14 16.39
C ASN A 77 10.23 -11.86 16.21
N GLY A 78 9.37 -11.52 17.17
CA GLY A 78 8.54 -10.29 17.18
C GLY A 78 9.33 -8.99 17.38
N LYS A 79 10.66 -9.07 17.47
CA LYS A 79 11.58 -7.95 17.64
C LYS A 79 12.73 -8.03 16.65
N GLY A 80 12.97 -6.93 15.93
CA GLY A 80 14.05 -6.76 14.97
C GLY A 80 13.57 -6.74 13.52
N LEU A 81 14.21 -5.88 12.72
CA LEU A 81 13.91 -5.76 11.29
C LEU A 81 14.99 -6.38 10.41
N LEU A 82 16.23 -6.52 10.89
CA LEU A 82 17.35 -7.03 10.13
C LEU A 82 17.82 -8.37 10.68
N TRP A 83 17.90 -9.36 9.80
CA TRP A 83 18.30 -10.72 10.13
C TRP A 83 19.41 -11.17 9.19
N LYS A 84 20.48 -11.73 9.74
CA LYS A 84 21.57 -12.34 8.98
C LYS A 84 21.28 -13.81 8.75
N LEU A 85 21.39 -14.25 7.50
CA LEU A 85 21.19 -15.63 7.05
C LEU A 85 22.55 -16.22 6.67
N GLU A 86 22.92 -17.32 7.31
CA GLU A 86 24.19 -18.01 7.07
C GLU A 86 23.99 -19.50 6.84
N LYS A 87 24.66 -20.04 5.82
CA LYS A 87 24.68 -21.47 5.52
C LYS A 87 26.09 -21.87 5.05
N PRO A 88 26.63 -23.01 5.50
CA PRO A 88 28.00 -23.42 5.13
C PRO A 88 28.19 -23.46 3.62
N GLY A 89 29.26 -22.81 3.12
CA GLY A 89 29.57 -22.74 1.70
C GLY A 89 28.96 -21.56 0.95
N GLU A 90 28.09 -20.77 1.58
CA GLU A 90 27.45 -19.59 0.99
C GLU A 90 27.99 -18.30 1.65
N LYS A 91 28.04 -17.20 0.88
CA LYS A 91 28.29 -15.89 1.48
C LYS A 91 27.06 -15.47 2.28
N PRO A 92 27.21 -14.87 3.47
CA PRO A 92 26.08 -14.40 4.26
C PRO A 92 25.14 -13.51 3.45
N SER A 93 23.85 -13.68 3.70
CA SER A 93 22.78 -12.85 3.14
C SER A 93 22.00 -12.19 4.27
N PHE A 94 21.13 -11.24 3.95
CA PHE A 94 20.34 -10.50 4.92
C PHE A 94 18.87 -10.49 4.50
N LEU A 95 18.00 -10.62 5.49
CA LEU A 95 16.56 -10.45 5.39
C LEU A 95 16.18 -9.18 6.17
N PHE A 96 15.50 -8.26 5.51
CA PHE A 96 15.09 -6.99 6.06
C PHE A 96 13.58 -6.79 5.94
N GLY A 97 12.94 -6.37 7.04
CA GLY A 97 11.52 -6.03 7.10
C GLY A 97 11.26 -4.60 6.65
N THR A 98 10.54 -4.40 5.55
CA THR A 98 10.10 -3.10 5.06
C THR A 98 8.69 -2.74 5.55
N MET A 99 8.31 -1.48 5.39
CA MET A 99 6.94 -1.01 5.56
C MET A 99 6.51 -0.29 4.28
N HIS A 100 5.39 -0.69 3.69
CA HIS A 100 4.90 -0.14 2.42
C HIS A 100 4.24 1.24 2.59
N MET A 101 4.98 2.17 3.20
CA MET A 101 4.61 3.57 3.37
C MET A 101 5.72 4.46 2.85
N THR A 102 5.34 5.67 2.47
CA THR A 102 6.24 6.73 1.97
C THR A 102 6.74 7.64 3.09
N ASP A 103 6.52 7.25 4.35
CA ASP A 103 6.98 8.04 5.49
C ASP A 103 8.51 8.10 5.55
N PRO A 104 9.13 9.28 5.68
CA PRO A 104 10.59 9.41 5.78
C PRO A 104 11.20 8.56 6.90
N ARG A 105 10.44 8.31 7.98
CA ARG A 105 10.87 7.49 9.12
C ARG A 105 11.03 6.01 8.80
N VAL A 106 10.37 5.51 7.76
CA VAL A 106 10.37 4.08 7.37
C VAL A 106 10.93 3.84 5.97
N THR A 107 11.27 4.90 5.25
CA THR A 107 11.89 4.84 3.91
C THR A 107 13.41 5.00 3.94
N THR A 108 14.01 5.03 5.12
CA THR A 108 15.47 5.11 5.32
C THR A 108 15.95 3.86 6.03
N LEU A 109 16.96 3.19 5.47
CA LEU A 109 17.57 2.04 6.13
C LEU A 109 18.31 2.48 7.41
N PRO A 110 18.16 1.75 8.53
CA PRO A 110 19.06 1.87 9.67
C PRO A 110 20.52 1.61 9.25
N PRO A 111 21.52 2.16 9.97
CA PRO A 111 22.93 2.08 9.55
C PRO A 111 23.43 0.66 9.25
N ASP A 112 23.07 -0.32 10.08
CA ASP A 112 23.49 -1.72 9.87
C ASP A 112 22.80 -2.35 8.66
N ALA A 113 21.54 -1.99 8.39
CA ALA A 113 20.83 -2.44 7.20
C ALA A 113 21.39 -1.78 5.93
N GLN A 114 21.75 -0.50 5.99
CA GLN A 114 22.40 0.20 4.88
C GLN A 114 23.74 -0.45 4.54
N LYS A 115 24.55 -0.77 5.56
CA LYS A 115 25.83 -1.49 5.35
C LYS A 115 25.63 -2.85 4.70
N ALA A 116 24.62 -3.61 5.13
CA ALA A 116 24.28 -4.90 4.54
C ALA A 116 23.82 -4.74 3.08
N TYR A 117 22.96 -3.76 2.79
CA TYR A 117 22.50 -3.44 1.44
C TYR A 117 23.65 -3.03 0.52
N ASP A 118 24.57 -2.19 1.00
CA ASP A 118 25.72 -1.72 0.23
C ASP A 118 26.68 -2.87 -0.12
N ALA A 119 26.90 -3.79 0.82
CA ALA A 119 27.75 -4.96 0.62
C ALA A 119 27.13 -6.06 -0.27
N ALA A 120 25.79 -6.11 -0.34
CA ALA A 120 25.08 -7.12 -1.12
C ALA A 120 25.33 -7.00 -2.63
N GLY A 121 25.44 -8.15 -3.28
CA GLY A 121 25.63 -8.28 -4.73
C GLY A 121 24.31 -8.36 -5.49
N THR A 122 23.25 -8.87 -4.85
CA THR A 122 21.91 -8.99 -5.41
C THR A 122 20.90 -8.43 -4.41
N ILE A 123 19.94 -7.67 -4.91
CA ILE A 123 18.79 -7.19 -4.12
C ILE A 123 17.57 -8.01 -4.49
N VAL A 124 16.86 -8.51 -3.49
CA VAL A 124 15.60 -9.23 -3.66
C VAL A 124 14.49 -8.41 -3.01
N ILE A 125 13.38 -8.24 -3.71
CA ILE A 125 12.16 -7.63 -3.17
C ILE A 125 10.98 -8.61 -3.35
N GLU A 126 9.83 -8.33 -2.74
CA GLU A 126 8.65 -9.20 -2.91
C GLU A 126 8.26 -9.35 -4.37
N THR A 127 8.15 -8.25 -5.12
CA THR A 127 7.83 -8.32 -6.55
C THR A 127 8.53 -7.22 -7.32
N THR A 128 9.12 -7.55 -8.48
CA THR A 128 9.75 -6.54 -9.36
C THR A 128 8.74 -5.82 -10.24
N ASP A 129 7.49 -6.27 -10.25
CA ASP A 129 6.42 -5.67 -11.06
C ASP A 129 6.11 -4.23 -10.61
N VAL A 130 6.33 -3.89 -9.33
CA VAL A 130 6.19 -2.51 -8.80
C VAL A 130 7.12 -1.50 -9.48
N LEU A 131 8.19 -1.97 -10.13
CA LEU A 131 9.13 -1.12 -10.87
C LEU A 131 8.66 -0.83 -12.30
N ASP A 132 7.57 -1.46 -12.73
CA ASP A 132 7.05 -1.39 -14.09
C ASP A 132 5.53 -1.15 -14.06
N LYS A 133 5.18 0.13 -14.18
CA LYS A 133 3.77 0.55 -14.23
C LYS A 133 2.98 -0.10 -15.37
N GLN A 134 3.64 -0.46 -16.49
CA GLN A 134 2.97 -1.14 -17.60
C GLN A 134 2.66 -2.59 -17.23
N LYS A 135 3.59 -3.32 -16.61
CA LYS A 135 3.30 -4.67 -16.09
C LYS A 135 2.18 -4.68 -15.06
N MET A 136 2.19 -3.71 -14.14
CA MET A 136 1.09 -3.54 -13.19
C MET A 136 -0.24 -3.34 -13.92
N MET A 137 -0.31 -2.41 -14.86
CA MET A 137 -1.53 -2.17 -15.65
C MET A 137 -1.97 -3.42 -16.45
N VAL A 138 -1.03 -4.16 -17.03
CA VAL A 138 -1.34 -5.42 -17.75
C VAL A 138 -1.90 -6.47 -16.80
N ALA A 139 -1.34 -6.64 -15.60
CA ALA A 139 -1.89 -7.53 -14.58
C ALA A 139 -3.33 -7.13 -14.22
N MET A 140 -3.60 -5.82 -14.10
CA MET A 140 -4.95 -5.30 -13.84
C MET A 140 -5.94 -5.58 -14.98
N LEU A 141 -5.49 -5.49 -16.24
CA LEU A 141 -6.34 -5.70 -17.42
C LEU A 141 -6.58 -7.19 -17.74
N LYS A 142 -5.65 -8.06 -17.35
CA LYS A 142 -5.75 -9.51 -17.62
C LYS A 142 -6.83 -10.17 -16.78
N GLU A 143 -6.91 -9.80 -15.49
CA GLU A 143 -7.90 -10.30 -14.53
C GLU A 143 -8.55 -9.11 -13.79
N PRO A 144 -9.40 -8.34 -14.49
CA PRO A 144 -10.02 -7.14 -13.92
C PRO A 144 -10.95 -7.47 -12.75
N ASP A 145 -11.44 -8.71 -12.66
CA ASP A 145 -12.30 -9.21 -11.60
C ASP A 145 -11.60 -9.34 -10.23
N LEU A 146 -10.26 -9.33 -10.18
CA LEU A 146 -9.51 -9.32 -8.92
C LEU A 146 -9.70 -8.03 -8.13
N MET A 147 -9.84 -6.90 -8.84
CA MET A 147 -9.96 -5.56 -8.23
C MET A 147 -11.30 -4.88 -8.48
N MET A 148 -12.05 -5.29 -9.51
CA MET A 148 -13.30 -4.65 -9.90
C MET A 148 -14.45 -5.67 -10.01
N PHE A 149 -15.67 -5.25 -9.73
CA PHE A 149 -16.87 -5.96 -10.17
C PHE A 149 -17.04 -5.77 -11.68
N THR A 150 -17.13 -6.88 -12.41
CA THR A 150 -17.28 -6.91 -13.87
C THR A 150 -18.74 -7.13 -14.32
N ASP A 151 -19.63 -7.37 -13.37
CA ASP A 151 -21.08 -7.54 -13.55
C ASP A 151 -21.83 -6.25 -13.17
N SER A 152 -23.14 -6.34 -12.91
CA SER A 152 -23.95 -5.20 -12.45
C SER A 152 -23.72 -4.82 -10.98
N THR A 153 -22.99 -5.63 -10.20
CA THR A 153 -22.75 -5.41 -8.76
C THR A 153 -21.98 -4.10 -8.53
N THR A 154 -22.32 -3.42 -7.44
CA THR A 154 -21.63 -2.22 -6.96
C THR A 154 -21.40 -2.32 -5.45
N LEU A 155 -20.45 -1.54 -4.91
CA LEU A 155 -20.26 -1.49 -3.45
C LEU A 155 -21.55 -1.10 -2.72
N ALA A 156 -22.25 -0.06 -3.20
CA ALA A 156 -23.49 0.41 -2.60
C ALA A 156 -24.61 -0.64 -2.61
N SER A 157 -24.66 -1.53 -3.62
CA SER A 157 -25.67 -2.61 -3.66
C SER A 157 -25.44 -3.72 -2.63
N LEU A 158 -24.25 -3.76 -2.00
CA LEU A 158 -23.89 -4.77 -0.99
C LEU A 158 -23.92 -4.23 0.44
N LEU A 159 -24.08 -2.92 0.62
CA LEU A 159 -24.06 -2.25 1.92
C LEU A 159 -25.48 -2.04 2.46
N SER A 160 -25.60 -2.04 3.78
CA SER A 160 -26.80 -1.51 4.43
C SER A 160 -26.94 -0.01 4.15
N PRO A 161 -28.14 0.59 4.28
CA PRO A 161 -28.31 2.03 4.12
C PRO A 161 -27.38 2.86 5.01
N ASP A 162 -27.17 2.42 6.25
CA ASP A 162 -26.30 3.09 7.22
C ASP A 162 -24.82 2.99 6.81
N ASP A 163 -24.36 1.81 6.39
CA ASP A 163 -22.97 1.62 5.93
C ASP A 163 -22.71 2.36 4.61
N ALA A 164 -23.71 2.44 3.72
CA ALA A 164 -23.61 3.23 2.49
C ALA A 164 -23.50 4.73 2.79
N ALA A 165 -24.24 5.24 3.79
CA ALA A 165 -24.13 6.62 4.24
C ALA A 165 -22.74 6.89 4.85
N ALA A 166 -22.22 5.98 5.68
CA ALA A 166 -20.88 6.08 6.24
C ALA A 166 -19.79 6.06 5.16
N MET A 167 -19.91 5.17 4.16
CA MET A 167 -19.02 5.12 3.01
C MET A 167 -19.02 6.45 2.25
N ASN A 168 -20.20 6.98 1.90
CA ASN A 168 -20.30 8.24 1.16
C ASN A 168 -19.69 9.41 1.95
N ALA A 169 -19.96 9.50 3.26
CA ALA A 169 -19.36 10.53 4.11
C ALA A 169 -17.82 10.44 4.15
N ALA A 170 -17.26 9.24 4.24
CA ALA A 170 -15.82 9.02 4.26
C ALA A 170 -15.15 9.33 2.91
N LEU A 171 -15.84 9.03 1.80
CA LEU A 171 -15.42 9.37 0.45
C LEU A 171 -15.45 10.89 0.23
N ASP A 172 -16.53 11.56 0.66
CA ASP A 172 -16.70 13.01 0.57
C ASP A 172 -15.63 13.76 1.37
N ALA A 173 -15.29 13.28 2.57
CA ALA A 173 -14.21 13.84 3.39
C ALA A 173 -12.83 13.80 2.70
N ARG A 174 -12.64 12.89 1.75
CA ARG A 174 -11.43 12.74 0.93
C ARG A 174 -11.58 13.31 -0.49
N GLY A 175 -12.72 13.91 -0.81
CA GLY A 175 -13.01 14.45 -2.15
C GLY A 175 -13.11 13.38 -3.24
N ILE A 176 -13.42 12.14 -2.88
CA ILE A 176 -13.52 11.00 -3.81
C ILE A 176 -14.98 10.84 -4.25
N PRO A 177 -15.33 11.05 -5.53
CA PRO A 177 -16.72 10.88 -5.96
C PRO A 177 -17.12 9.39 -5.89
N PRO A 178 -18.27 9.01 -5.29
CA PRO A 178 -18.68 7.61 -5.16
C PRO A 178 -18.72 6.82 -6.47
N ALA A 179 -19.05 7.48 -7.58
CA ALA A 179 -19.05 6.87 -8.91
C ALA A 179 -17.67 6.33 -9.35
N THR A 180 -16.56 6.90 -8.85
CA THR A 180 -15.19 6.48 -9.21
C THR A 180 -14.79 5.15 -8.56
N VAL A 181 -15.39 4.83 -7.43
CA VAL A 181 -15.10 3.61 -6.65
C VAL A 181 -16.22 2.58 -6.71
N ALA A 182 -17.37 2.91 -7.31
CA ALA A 182 -18.59 2.10 -7.27
C ALA A 182 -18.39 0.64 -7.71
N LYS A 183 -17.46 0.42 -8.65
CA LYS A 183 -17.11 -0.90 -9.19
C LYS A 183 -15.88 -1.54 -8.54
N MET A 184 -15.18 -0.87 -7.61
CA MET A 184 -14.06 -1.49 -6.91
C MET A 184 -14.54 -2.65 -6.03
N LYS A 185 -13.73 -3.69 -5.90
CA LYS A 185 -13.93 -4.73 -4.88
C LYS A 185 -13.75 -4.11 -3.48
N PRO A 186 -14.43 -4.63 -2.45
CA PRO A 186 -14.44 -3.98 -1.14
C PRO A 186 -13.05 -3.86 -0.50
N TRP A 187 -12.18 -4.86 -0.70
CA TRP A 187 -10.81 -4.84 -0.21
C TRP A 187 -9.97 -3.70 -0.81
N MET A 188 -10.25 -3.30 -2.06
CA MET A 188 -9.54 -2.18 -2.71
C MET A 188 -9.88 -0.85 -2.06
N LEU A 189 -11.17 -0.61 -1.83
CA LEU A 189 -11.61 0.58 -1.12
C LEU A 189 -11.12 0.54 0.33
N SER A 190 -11.16 -0.61 1.00
CA SER A 190 -10.61 -0.78 2.36
C SER A 190 -9.14 -0.41 2.42
N ALA A 191 -8.31 -0.91 1.50
CA ALA A 191 -6.89 -0.59 1.43
C ALA A 191 -6.64 0.91 1.19
N MET A 192 -7.41 1.54 0.29
CA MET A 192 -7.34 2.99 0.05
C MET A 192 -7.74 3.80 1.29
N MET A 193 -8.79 3.37 2.01
CA MET A 193 -9.29 4.05 3.20
C MET A 193 -8.40 3.84 4.42
N ALA A 194 -7.66 2.73 4.47
CA ALA A 194 -6.71 2.41 5.54
C ALA A 194 -5.45 3.31 5.54
N LEU A 195 -5.19 4.03 4.44
CA LEU A 195 -4.10 5.00 4.37
C LEU A 195 -4.56 6.40 4.82
N PRO A 196 -3.76 7.10 5.65
CA PRO A 196 -3.97 8.52 5.94
C PRO A 196 -3.96 9.38 4.68
N ALA A 197 -4.69 10.50 4.68
CA ALA A 197 -4.76 11.39 3.52
C ALA A 197 -3.39 11.93 3.08
N CYS A 198 -2.50 12.20 4.04
CA CYS A 198 -1.12 12.59 3.78
C CYS A 198 -0.33 11.53 3.01
N GLU A 199 -0.51 10.25 3.35
CA GLU A 199 0.19 9.12 2.73
C GLU A 199 -0.29 8.94 1.29
N LEU A 200 -1.61 9.00 1.08
CA LEU A 200 -2.20 8.98 -0.25
C LEU A 200 -1.67 10.14 -1.11
N ALA A 201 -1.55 11.35 -0.54
CA ALA A 201 -1.00 12.52 -1.24
C ALA A 201 0.48 12.35 -1.60
N ARG A 202 1.31 11.80 -0.69
CA ARG A 202 2.72 11.48 -0.97
C ARG A 202 2.87 10.46 -2.09
N GLN A 203 2.12 9.35 -2.02
CA GLN A 203 2.11 8.32 -3.06
C GLN A 203 1.65 8.87 -4.41
N SER A 204 0.58 9.67 -4.43
CA SER A 204 0.08 10.33 -5.65
C SER A 204 1.08 11.33 -6.23
N GLY A 205 1.87 11.97 -5.36
CA GLY A 205 3.00 12.82 -5.71
C GLY A 205 4.24 12.06 -6.21
N GLY A 206 4.20 10.73 -6.22
CA GLY A 206 5.28 9.88 -6.72
C GLY A 206 6.36 9.54 -5.69
N ALA A 207 6.13 9.79 -4.40
CA ALA A 207 7.05 9.34 -3.36
C ALA A 207 7.12 7.79 -3.35
N PRO A 208 8.32 7.18 -3.46
CA PRO A 208 8.46 5.73 -3.45
C PRO A 208 8.47 5.17 -2.01
N VAL A 209 7.86 4.00 -1.82
CA VAL A 209 8.06 3.17 -0.62
C VAL A 209 9.49 2.59 -0.60
N LEU A 210 9.93 2.10 0.57
CA LEU A 210 11.31 1.62 0.74
C LEU A 210 11.68 0.53 -0.27
N ASP A 211 10.79 -0.43 -0.53
CA ASP A 211 11.02 -1.55 -1.46
C ASP A 211 11.42 -1.05 -2.86
N VAL A 212 10.69 -0.06 -3.36
CA VAL A 212 10.94 0.58 -4.66
C VAL A 212 12.27 1.33 -4.62
N ARG A 213 12.54 2.11 -3.55
CA ARG A 213 13.81 2.83 -3.41
C ARG A 213 15.02 1.90 -3.43
N LEU A 214 14.94 0.76 -2.73
CA LEU A 214 16.02 -0.22 -2.66
C LEU A 214 16.28 -0.84 -4.03
N ALA A 215 15.22 -1.21 -4.75
CA ALA A 215 15.34 -1.79 -6.08
C ALA A 215 15.83 -0.78 -7.14
N GLU A 216 15.34 0.47 -7.12
CA GLU A 216 15.82 1.53 -8.01
C GLU A 216 17.29 1.86 -7.74
N GLY A 217 17.68 1.98 -6.46
CA GLY A 217 19.08 2.20 -6.06
C GLY A 217 20.01 1.05 -6.49
N ALA A 218 19.51 -0.18 -6.45
CA ALA A 218 20.24 -1.37 -6.87
C ALA A 218 20.49 -1.36 -8.39
N LYS A 219 19.43 -1.09 -9.18
CA LYS A 219 19.53 -0.93 -10.64
C LYS A 219 20.49 0.19 -11.01
N ALA A 220 20.39 1.34 -10.35
CA ALA A 220 21.29 2.48 -10.57
C ALA A 220 22.76 2.15 -10.26
N SER A 221 23.00 1.23 -9.32
CA SER A 221 24.33 0.74 -8.94
C SER A 221 24.77 -0.50 -9.72
N GLY A 222 24.02 -0.93 -10.73
CA GLY A 222 24.34 -2.11 -11.55
C GLY A 222 24.16 -3.46 -10.84
N LYS A 223 23.49 -3.49 -9.68
CA LYS A 223 23.16 -4.73 -8.95
C LYS A 223 21.92 -5.38 -9.55
N PRO A 224 21.90 -6.71 -9.77
CA PRO A 224 20.67 -7.43 -10.12
C PRO A 224 19.57 -7.24 -9.08
N VAL A 225 18.34 -7.13 -9.56
CA VAL A 225 17.13 -7.08 -8.74
C VAL A 225 16.21 -8.23 -9.12
N GLU A 226 15.83 -9.03 -8.13
CA GLU A 226 14.97 -10.20 -8.31
C GLU A 226 13.71 -10.09 -7.43
N GLY A 227 12.65 -10.78 -7.82
CA GLY A 227 11.36 -10.78 -7.15
C GLY A 227 11.03 -12.18 -6.63
N LEU A 228 10.40 -12.26 -5.46
CA LEU A 228 9.92 -13.52 -4.87
C LEU A 228 8.52 -13.90 -5.36
N GLU A 229 7.76 -12.94 -5.89
CA GLU A 229 6.36 -13.09 -6.27
C GLU A 229 6.03 -12.17 -7.46
N THR A 230 4.84 -12.35 -8.03
CA THR A 230 4.28 -11.44 -9.04
C THR A 230 3.19 -10.58 -8.41
N ALA A 231 2.95 -9.40 -8.98
CA ALA A 231 1.81 -8.58 -8.53
C ALA A 231 0.48 -9.34 -8.71
N GLU A 232 0.36 -10.12 -9.79
CA GLU A 232 -0.81 -10.97 -10.07
C GLU A 232 -1.04 -12.02 -8.97
N SER A 233 0.00 -12.68 -8.45
CA SER A 233 -0.15 -13.67 -7.38
C SER A 233 -0.61 -13.03 -6.07
N GLN A 234 -0.09 -11.85 -5.74
CA GLN A 234 -0.52 -11.09 -4.55
C GLN A 234 -1.99 -10.63 -4.67
N LEU A 235 -2.39 -10.14 -5.85
CA LEU A 235 -3.78 -9.76 -6.13
C LEU A 235 -4.74 -10.94 -6.03
N ARG A 236 -4.36 -12.11 -6.58
CA ARG A 236 -5.16 -13.34 -6.46
C ARG A 236 -5.28 -13.80 -5.02
N ALA A 237 -4.21 -13.74 -4.23
CA ALA A 237 -4.25 -14.11 -2.80
C ALA A 237 -5.29 -13.26 -2.06
N MET A 238 -5.23 -11.93 -2.21
CA MET A 238 -6.22 -11.03 -1.61
C MET A 238 -7.63 -11.30 -2.12
N ALA A 239 -7.82 -11.40 -3.44
CA ALA A 239 -9.14 -11.63 -4.04
C ALA A 239 -9.75 -13.00 -3.68
N SER A 240 -8.95 -13.98 -3.26
CA SER A 240 -9.42 -15.31 -2.87
C SER A 240 -10.15 -15.33 -1.51
N LEU A 241 -9.93 -14.32 -0.67
CA LEU A 241 -10.62 -14.19 0.60
C LEU A 241 -12.14 -13.98 0.40
N PRO A 242 -12.99 -14.49 1.30
CA PRO A 242 -14.44 -14.41 1.14
C PRO A 242 -14.95 -12.97 0.98
N LEU A 243 -15.91 -12.75 0.07
CA LEU A 243 -16.52 -11.43 -0.11
C LEU A 243 -17.10 -10.86 1.20
N ALA A 244 -17.70 -11.71 2.03
CA ALA A 244 -18.21 -11.30 3.33
C ALA A 244 -17.12 -10.74 4.26
N PHE A 245 -15.92 -11.34 4.24
CA PHE A 245 -14.76 -10.83 4.97
C PHE A 245 -14.33 -9.45 4.45
N HIS A 246 -14.22 -9.29 3.12
CA HIS A 246 -13.90 -8.00 2.51
C HIS A 246 -14.94 -6.91 2.81
N MET A 247 -16.23 -7.25 2.80
CA MET A 247 -17.31 -6.32 3.14
C MET A 247 -17.21 -5.88 4.61
N LYS A 248 -16.98 -6.82 5.53
CA LYS A 248 -16.78 -6.51 6.94
C LYS A 248 -15.55 -5.61 7.14
N GLY A 249 -14.41 -5.95 6.54
CA GLY A 249 -13.19 -5.14 6.62
C GLY A 249 -13.37 -3.71 6.09
N LEU A 250 -14.13 -3.54 4.99
CA LEU A 250 -14.48 -2.21 4.49
C LEU A 250 -15.32 -1.44 5.52
N VAL A 251 -16.38 -2.02 6.06
CA VAL A 251 -17.24 -1.37 7.05
C VAL A 251 -16.46 -0.99 8.31
N ASP A 252 -15.62 -1.89 8.81
CA ASP A 252 -14.78 -1.64 10.00
C ASP A 252 -13.79 -0.50 9.72
N THR A 253 -13.14 -0.51 8.55
CA THR A 253 -12.22 0.56 8.14
C THR A 253 -12.92 1.91 8.05
N LEU A 254 -14.14 1.96 7.52
CA LEU A 254 -14.93 3.19 7.44
C LEU A 254 -15.31 3.71 8.84
N LYS A 255 -15.64 2.82 9.78
CA LYS A 255 -15.98 3.16 11.17
C LYS A 255 -14.80 3.66 12.00
N LEU A 256 -13.56 3.33 11.61
CA LEU A 256 -12.37 3.86 12.28
C LEU A 256 -12.26 5.38 12.12
N GLY A 257 -12.69 5.94 10.98
CA GLY A 257 -12.59 7.37 10.70
C GLY A 257 -11.16 7.89 10.94
N ASP A 258 -11.03 8.96 11.72
CA ASP A 258 -9.73 9.57 12.03
C ASP A 258 -8.79 8.68 12.86
N LYS A 259 -9.30 7.64 13.55
CA LYS A 259 -8.45 6.69 14.28
C LYS A 259 -7.47 5.97 13.36
N ILE A 260 -7.74 5.92 12.05
CA ILE A 260 -6.80 5.35 11.09
C ILE A 260 -5.45 6.06 11.11
N ASN A 261 -5.43 7.37 11.40
CA ASN A 261 -4.19 8.13 11.49
C ASN A 261 -3.38 7.71 12.71
N ASP A 262 -4.03 7.49 13.86
CA ASP A 262 -3.39 7.02 15.10
C ASP A 262 -2.85 5.60 14.95
N ILE A 263 -3.60 4.71 14.29
CA ILE A 263 -3.15 3.34 13.98
C ILE A 263 -1.88 3.38 13.13
N ASN A 264 -1.88 4.16 12.05
CA ASN A 264 -0.71 4.27 11.17
C ASN A 264 0.49 4.91 11.88
N GLU A 265 0.28 5.95 12.70
CA GLU A 265 1.36 6.55 13.49
C GLU A 265 1.96 5.53 14.47
N THR A 266 1.11 4.80 15.19
CA THR A 266 1.54 3.76 16.13
C THR A 266 2.32 2.66 15.42
N MET A 267 1.88 2.24 14.24
CA MET A 267 2.57 1.26 13.40
C MET A 267 3.96 1.74 12.97
N ILE A 268 4.11 3.01 12.59
CA ILE A 268 5.41 3.61 12.26
C ILE A 268 6.33 3.61 13.49
N VAL A 269 5.82 4.03 14.65
CA VAL A 269 6.61 4.06 15.90
C VAL A 269 7.08 2.64 16.29
N LEU A 270 6.20 1.65 16.18
CA LEU A 270 6.53 0.25 16.44
C LEU A 270 7.55 -0.29 15.44
N TYR A 271 7.40 0.03 14.15
CA TYR A 271 8.35 -0.33 13.11
C TYR A 271 9.75 0.23 13.40
N GLN A 272 9.85 1.52 13.76
CA GLN A 272 11.14 2.14 14.09
C GLN A 272 11.85 1.48 15.28
N ARG A 273 11.09 0.88 16.21
CA ARG A 273 11.60 0.10 17.34
C ARG A 273 11.87 -1.37 17.00
N GLY A 274 11.47 -1.80 15.80
CA GLY A 274 11.49 -3.20 15.37
C GLY A 274 10.49 -4.09 16.11
N ASP A 275 9.50 -3.54 16.81
CA ASP A 275 8.52 -4.29 17.62
C ASP A 275 7.36 -4.83 16.74
N THR A 276 7.68 -5.56 15.67
CA THR A 276 6.72 -6.06 14.66
C THR A 276 5.70 -7.05 15.24
N GLY A 277 6.07 -7.76 16.31
CA GLY A 277 5.16 -8.67 17.02
C GLY A 277 3.95 -7.96 17.66
N MET A 278 3.98 -6.63 17.80
CA MET A 278 2.86 -5.84 18.32
C MET A 278 1.81 -5.47 17.26
N PHE A 279 2.08 -5.65 15.96
CA PHE A 279 1.16 -5.22 14.90
C PHE A 279 -0.20 -5.92 14.97
N TRP A 280 -0.22 -7.25 15.07
CA TRP A 280 -1.47 -8.01 15.14
C TRP A 280 -2.29 -7.74 16.43
N PRO A 281 -1.69 -7.74 17.63
CA PRO A 281 -2.41 -7.34 18.83
C PRO A 281 -2.93 -5.89 18.77
N LEU A 282 -2.15 -4.96 18.20
CA LEU A 282 -2.59 -3.57 18.00
C LEU A 282 -3.82 -3.50 17.08
N PHE A 283 -3.80 -4.19 15.94
CA PHE A 283 -4.94 -4.19 15.01
C PHE A 283 -6.21 -4.69 15.71
N ARG A 284 -6.13 -5.79 16.46
CA ARG A 284 -7.27 -6.32 17.23
C ARG A 284 -7.78 -5.32 18.27
N ALA A 285 -6.88 -4.64 18.98
CA ALA A 285 -7.26 -3.66 20.00
C ALA A 285 -7.79 -2.34 19.42
N ALA A 286 -7.42 -1.99 18.18
CA ALA A 286 -7.83 -0.76 17.54
C ALA A 286 -9.18 -0.87 16.83
N MET A 287 -9.67 -2.09 16.56
CA MET A 287 -10.96 -2.30 15.92
C MET A 287 -12.14 -1.81 16.78
N PRO A 288 -13.26 -1.40 16.17
CA PRO A 288 -14.47 -1.04 16.90
C PRO A 288 -14.95 -2.16 17.83
N GLU A 289 -15.55 -1.80 18.97
CA GLU A 289 -16.11 -2.79 19.89
C GLU A 289 -17.21 -3.61 19.20
N GLY A 290 -17.23 -4.92 19.46
CA GLY A 290 -18.22 -5.84 18.89
C GLY A 290 -17.97 -6.25 17.44
N THR A 291 -16.84 -5.84 16.84
CA THR A 291 -16.44 -6.27 15.48
C THR A 291 -15.34 -7.34 15.50
N ASP A 292 -15.18 -8.06 16.61
CA ASP A 292 -14.18 -9.13 16.71
C ASP A 292 -14.49 -10.24 15.68
N ASP A 293 -13.50 -10.57 14.86
CA ASP A 293 -13.58 -11.65 13.86
C ASP A 293 -12.27 -12.43 13.83
N PRO A 294 -11.99 -13.21 14.89
CA PRO A 294 -10.73 -13.95 14.98
C PRO A 294 -10.51 -14.90 13.80
N ALA A 295 -11.60 -15.48 13.27
CA ALA A 295 -11.54 -16.39 12.13
C ALA A 295 -11.18 -15.66 10.84
N GLY A 296 -11.77 -14.49 10.58
CA GLY A 296 -11.41 -13.64 9.45
C GLY A 296 -9.97 -13.17 9.51
N TYR A 297 -9.50 -12.71 10.68
CA TYR A 297 -8.10 -12.32 10.87
C TYR A 297 -7.13 -13.48 10.66
N ALA A 298 -7.43 -14.66 11.20
CA ALA A 298 -6.60 -15.85 10.98
C ALA A 298 -6.58 -16.26 9.50
N ALA A 299 -7.71 -16.20 8.81
CA ALA A 299 -7.76 -16.49 7.37
C ALA A 299 -6.96 -15.45 6.54
N PHE A 300 -7.02 -14.17 6.92
CA PHE A 300 -6.22 -13.13 6.31
C PHE A 300 -4.72 -13.35 6.56
N GLU A 301 -4.32 -13.61 7.81
CA GLU A 301 -2.92 -13.90 8.15
C GLU A 301 -2.41 -15.13 7.40
N GLU A 302 -3.19 -16.21 7.37
CA GLU A 302 -2.82 -17.42 6.62
C GLU A 302 -2.63 -17.12 5.12
N THR A 303 -3.58 -16.41 4.51
CA THR A 303 -3.57 -16.16 3.07
C THR A 303 -2.52 -15.14 2.65
N MET A 304 -2.42 -14.03 3.39
CA MET A 304 -1.60 -12.88 3.03
C MET A 304 -0.19 -12.93 3.60
N ILE A 305 0.07 -13.75 4.63
CA ILE A 305 1.38 -13.89 5.26
C ILE A 305 1.88 -15.32 5.13
N THR A 306 1.26 -16.29 5.81
CA THR A 306 1.81 -17.65 5.97
C THR A 306 1.97 -18.40 4.64
N SER A 307 0.91 -18.43 3.82
CA SER A 307 0.94 -19.09 2.52
C SER A 307 1.92 -18.43 1.56
N ARG A 308 2.07 -17.10 1.64
CA ARG A 308 3.04 -16.33 0.84
C ARG A 308 4.47 -16.57 1.32
N ASN A 309 4.71 -16.67 2.63
CA ASN A 309 6.03 -16.99 3.19
C ASN A 309 6.61 -18.29 2.61
N LYS A 310 5.77 -19.33 2.49
CA LYS A 310 6.16 -20.62 1.92
C LYS A 310 6.67 -20.46 0.48
N VAL A 311 5.95 -19.70 -0.35
CA VAL A 311 6.35 -19.39 -1.74
C VAL A 311 7.62 -18.53 -1.77
N MET A 312 7.70 -17.52 -0.91
CA MET A 312 8.88 -16.65 -0.82
C MET A 312 10.15 -17.43 -0.46
N VAL A 313 10.07 -18.38 0.48
CA VAL A 313 11.21 -19.23 0.84
C VAL A 313 11.62 -20.12 -0.34
N GLU A 314 10.66 -20.79 -0.99
CA GLU A 314 10.93 -21.63 -2.17
C GLU A 314 11.66 -20.85 -3.28
N HIS A 315 11.17 -19.65 -3.61
CA HIS A 315 11.79 -18.81 -4.64
C HIS A 315 13.10 -18.17 -4.19
N ALA A 316 13.27 -17.93 -2.89
CA ALA A 316 14.51 -17.40 -2.33
C ALA A 316 15.65 -18.40 -2.34
N GLU A 317 15.40 -19.71 -2.15
CA GLU A 317 16.43 -20.74 -2.05
C GLU A 317 17.50 -20.69 -3.16
N PRO A 318 17.15 -20.73 -4.47
CA PRO A 318 18.16 -20.67 -5.54
C PRO A 318 18.89 -19.32 -5.60
N ILE A 319 18.29 -18.24 -5.06
CA ILE A 319 18.90 -16.91 -5.01
C ILE A 319 19.92 -16.84 -3.87
N LEU A 320 19.52 -17.27 -2.68
CA LEU A 320 20.35 -17.32 -1.49
C LEU A 320 21.53 -18.28 -1.63
N ALA A 321 21.38 -19.38 -2.37
CA ALA A 321 22.48 -20.30 -2.68
C ALA A 321 23.64 -19.63 -3.46
N ARG A 322 23.40 -18.50 -4.13
CA ARG A 322 24.47 -17.68 -4.75
C ARG A 322 25.20 -16.80 -3.73
N GLY A 323 24.60 -16.60 -2.56
CA GLY A 323 25.10 -15.80 -1.44
C GLY A 323 25.11 -14.30 -1.71
N ASN A 324 25.44 -13.53 -0.66
CA ASN A 324 25.59 -12.08 -0.73
C ASN A 324 24.31 -11.33 -1.19
N VAL A 325 23.16 -11.76 -0.68
CA VAL A 325 21.84 -11.20 -1.02
C VAL A 325 21.39 -10.24 0.09
N PHE A 326 20.74 -9.15 -0.28
CA PHE A 326 19.91 -8.37 0.63
C PHE A 326 18.46 -8.48 0.17
N MET A 327 17.64 -9.16 0.97
CA MET A 327 16.24 -9.46 0.71
C MET A 327 15.37 -8.55 1.55
N ALA A 328 14.49 -7.79 0.90
CA ALA A 328 13.57 -6.86 1.52
C ALA A 328 12.13 -7.32 1.29
N VAL A 329 11.41 -7.57 2.38
CA VAL A 329 10.01 -8.02 2.39
C VAL A 329 9.26 -7.29 3.50
N GLY A 330 7.93 -7.22 3.42
CA GLY A 330 7.12 -6.57 4.43
C GLY A 330 7.38 -7.14 5.83
N ALA A 331 7.52 -6.25 6.82
CA ALA A 331 7.88 -6.62 8.18
C ALA A 331 6.93 -7.62 8.86
N LEU A 332 5.66 -7.69 8.42
CA LEU A 332 4.69 -8.69 8.88
C LEU A 332 5.04 -10.13 8.45
N HIS A 333 5.90 -10.32 7.46
CA HIS A 333 6.37 -11.63 7.03
C HIS A 333 7.43 -12.23 7.97
N LEU A 334 8.04 -11.43 8.86
CA LEU A 334 9.17 -11.88 9.70
C LEU A 334 8.77 -12.69 10.95
N PRO A 335 7.84 -12.21 11.80
CA PRO A 335 7.62 -12.78 13.12
C PRO A 335 6.69 -14.02 13.06
N GLY A 336 6.66 -14.77 14.16
CA GLY A 336 5.77 -15.91 14.34
C GLY A 336 6.43 -17.26 14.04
N PRO A 337 5.76 -18.37 14.41
CA PRO A 337 6.24 -19.73 14.14
C PRO A 337 6.24 -20.09 12.64
N GLU A 338 5.47 -19.35 11.84
CA GLU A 338 5.39 -19.45 10.37
C GLU A 338 5.87 -18.16 9.69
N GLY A 339 6.66 -17.35 10.41
CA GLY A 339 7.36 -16.20 9.86
C GLY A 339 8.62 -16.65 9.11
N LEU A 340 9.08 -15.83 8.16
CA LEU A 340 10.26 -16.09 7.33
C LEU A 340 11.52 -16.36 8.15
N VAL A 341 11.65 -15.77 9.34
CA VAL A 341 12.79 -16.05 10.22
C VAL A 341 12.83 -17.52 10.63
N GLU A 342 11.68 -18.10 11.00
CA GLU A 342 11.57 -19.53 11.31
C GLU A 342 11.62 -20.40 10.05
N ASP A 343 11.01 -19.97 8.96
CA ASP A 343 10.98 -20.78 7.74
C ASP A 343 12.38 -20.89 7.11
N PHE A 344 13.21 -19.84 7.15
CA PHE A 344 14.61 -19.95 6.75
C PHE A 344 15.45 -20.81 7.71
N ARG A 345 15.14 -20.82 9.02
CA ARG A 345 15.76 -21.79 9.95
C ARG A 345 15.42 -23.22 9.56
N LYS A 346 14.15 -23.50 9.22
CA LYS A 346 13.69 -24.80 8.72
C LYS A 346 14.36 -25.17 7.39
N ALA A 347 14.65 -24.20 6.53
CA ALA A 347 15.41 -24.37 5.28
C ALA A 347 16.94 -24.55 5.48
N GLY A 348 17.41 -24.63 6.73
CA GLY A 348 18.79 -24.95 7.09
C GLY A 348 19.73 -23.76 7.20
N TYR A 349 19.21 -22.53 7.25
CA TYR A 349 20.00 -21.34 7.56
C TYR A 349 20.15 -21.14 9.07
N THR A 350 21.32 -20.69 9.50
CA THR A 350 21.47 -20.02 10.79
C THR A 350 20.97 -18.59 10.62
N VAL A 351 19.88 -18.25 11.32
CA VAL A 351 19.25 -16.92 11.23
C VAL A 351 19.41 -16.18 12.55
N THR A 352 20.17 -15.09 12.54
CA THR A 352 20.48 -14.28 13.75
C THR A 352 20.01 -12.84 13.58
N PRO A 353 19.44 -12.21 14.62
CA PRO A 353 19.10 -10.81 14.55
C PRO A 353 20.37 -9.97 14.48
N VAL A 354 20.35 -8.94 13.64
CA VAL A 354 21.33 -7.86 13.65
C VAL A 354 20.67 -6.70 14.38
N GLY A 355 21.38 -6.13 15.37
CA GLY A 355 20.82 -5.06 16.21
C GLY A 355 20.23 -3.92 15.38
N LEU A 356 19.20 -3.28 15.94
CA LEU A 356 18.70 -1.99 15.50
C LEU A 356 19.28 -0.88 16.36
#